data_AF-A0A5B7HKI1-F1
#
_entry.id   AF-A0A5B7HKI1-F1
#
_cell.length_a   1.000
_cell.length_b   1.000
_cell.length_c   1.000
_cell.angle_alpha   90.00
_cell.angle_beta   90.00
_cell.angle_gamma   90.00
#
_symmetry.space_group_name_H-M   'P 1'
#
loop_
_entity.id
_entity.type
_entity.pdbx_description
1 polymer ?
#
loop_
_entity_poly.entity_id
_entity_poly.type
_entity_poly.pdbx_seq_one_letter_code
_entity_poly.pdbx_strand_id
1 'polypeptide(L)'
;MVQERLKVAVTKVTGDGAVLSWETTVGQQHALTCSLHYGPQTEAMLVKTEVRTSAKNIKLAHLSPHTTYHASLNCSQAAATYKSNTVHFTPRKYFVPRPYFSTFFFLSFSLSPLPPPHSLLRQR
;
A
#
# COMPACT_ATOMS: atom_id res chain seq x y z
N MET A 1 -35.45 -9.90 -9.91
CA MET A 1 -35.03 -9.00 -8.82
C MET A 1 -33.52 -8.99 -8.79
N VAL A 2 -32.86 -7.83 -8.80
CA VAL A 2 -31.40 -7.76 -8.60
C VAL A 2 -31.14 -7.84 -7.11
N GLN A 3 -30.39 -8.84 -6.66
CA GLN A 3 -29.95 -8.88 -5.26
C GLN A 3 -28.81 -7.87 -5.09
N GLU A 4 -29.06 -6.81 -4.33
CA GLU A 4 -28.03 -5.84 -3.98
C GLU A 4 -26.98 -6.52 -3.10
N ARG A 5 -25.71 -6.38 -3.49
CA ARG A 5 -24.58 -7.09 -2.89
C ARG A 5 -23.45 -6.10 -2.63
N LEU A 6 -22.94 -6.11 -1.40
CA LEU A 6 -21.72 -5.44 -0.99
C LEU A 6 -20.66 -6.52 -0.71
N LYS A 7 -19.47 -6.38 -1.27
CA LYS A 7 -18.40 -7.39 -1.14
C LYS A 7 -17.04 -6.73 -0.99
N VAL A 8 -16.19 -7.29 -0.15
CA VAL A 8 -14.82 -6.82 0.11
C VAL A 8 -13.83 -7.97 -0.10
N ALA A 9 -12.66 -7.66 -0.67
CA ALA A 9 -11.59 -8.62 -0.95
C ALA A 9 -10.22 -8.02 -0.60
N VAL A 10 -9.28 -8.85 -0.17
CA VAL A 10 -7.89 -8.44 0.06
C VAL A 10 -7.16 -8.50 -1.28
N THR A 11 -6.67 -7.36 -1.79
CA THR A 11 -5.91 -7.31 -3.05
C THR A 11 -4.41 -7.35 -2.85
N LYS A 12 -3.92 -6.83 -1.73
CA LYS A 12 -2.51 -6.91 -1.34
C LYS A 12 -2.36 -6.91 0.17
N VAL A 13 -1.38 -7.64 0.67
CA VAL A 13 -0.91 -7.56 2.07
C VAL A 13 0.51 -7.00 2.05
N THR A 14 0.86 -6.15 3.01
CA THR A 14 2.21 -5.59 3.17
C THR A 14 2.80 -5.98 4.53
N GLY A 15 3.96 -5.45 4.90
CA GLY A 15 4.59 -5.73 6.21
C GLY A 15 4.06 -4.89 7.36
N ASP A 16 3.22 -3.92 7.04
CA ASP A 16 2.76 -2.80 7.84
C ASP A 16 1.24 -2.54 7.65
N GLY A 17 0.56 -3.36 6.85
CA GLY A 17 -0.75 -3.00 6.31
C GLY A 17 -1.36 -3.98 5.32
N ALA A 18 -2.43 -3.54 4.67
CA ALA A 18 -3.12 -4.26 3.61
C ALA A 18 -3.88 -3.29 2.69
N VAL A 19 -4.15 -3.72 1.46
CA VAL A 19 -5.06 -3.06 0.52
C VAL A 19 -6.27 -3.96 0.33
N LEU A 20 -7.45 -3.39 0.54
CA LEU A 20 -8.74 -4.03 0.32
C LEU A 20 -9.40 -3.40 -0.91
N SER A 21 -9.89 -4.20 -1.86
CA SER A 21 -10.88 -3.71 -2.83
C SER A 21 -12.28 -3.99 -2.32
N TRP A 22 -13.24 -3.19 -2.74
CA TRP A 22 -14.66 -3.46 -2.51
C TRP A 22 -15.48 -3.13 -3.74
N GLU A 23 -16.60 -3.84 -3.87
CA GLU A 23 -17.56 -3.71 -4.95
C GLU A 23 -18.98 -3.67 -4.38
N THR A 24 -19.86 -2.91 -5.02
CA THR A 24 -21.27 -2.79 -4.65
C THR A 24 -22.14 -2.81 -5.90
N THR A 25 -23.25 -3.55 -5.86
CA THR A 25 -24.34 -3.47 -6.85
C THR A 25 -25.53 -2.64 -6.36
N VAL A 26 -25.41 -2.02 -5.18
CA VAL A 26 -26.41 -1.12 -4.61
C VAL A 26 -26.59 0.10 -5.53
N GLY A 27 -27.84 0.44 -5.86
CA GLY A 27 -28.14 1.53 -6.78
C GLY A 27 -27.81 2.90 -6.19
N GLN A 28 -26.95 3.69 -6.86
CA GLN A 28 -26.54 5.05 -6.42
C GLN A 28 -27.62 6.13 -6.58
N GLN A 29 -28.89 5.77 -6.35
CA GLN A 29 -30.06 6.65 -6.34
C GLN A 29 -29.99 7.70 -5.23
N HIS A 30 -29.30 7.41 -4.12
CA HIS A 30 -29.10 8.31 -2.97
C HIS A 30 -27.63 8.23 -2.51
N ALA A 31 -27.22 9.16 -1.64
CA ALA A 31 -25.90 9.11 -1.01
C ALA A 31 -25.69 7.81 -0.23
N LEU A 32 -24.65 7.06 -0.61
CA LEU A 32 -24.17 5.87 0.08
C LEU A 32 -23.04 6.29 1.03
N THR A 33 -23.16 5.92 2.31
CA THR A 33 -22.13 6.19 3.34
C THR A 33 -21.53 4.87 3.79
N CYS A 34 -20.23 4.66 3.58
CA CYS A 34 -19.55 3.42 3.94
C CYS A 34 -18.61 3.59 5.13
N SER A 35 -18.56 2.58 6.00
CA SER A 35 -17.66 2.46 7.15
C SER A 35 -16.99 1.10 7.13
N LEU A 36 -15.66 1.08 7.10
CA LEU A 36 -14.89 -0.13 7.33
C LEU A 36 -14.78 -0.37 8.84
N HIS A 37 -15.05 -1.60 9.26
CA HIS A 37 -14.83 -2.10 10.61
C HIS A 37 -13.72 -3.15 10.54
N TYR A 38 -12.58 -2.90 11.19
CA TYR A 38 -11.43 -3.81 11.20
C TYR A 38 -10.78 -3.88 12.59
N GLY A 39 -10.10 -4.98 12.88
CA GLY A 39 -9.49 -5.21 14.19
C GLY A 39 -8.68 -6.51 14.24
N PRO A 40 -7.81 -6.69 15.24
CA PRO A 40 -7.15 -7.98 15.50
C PRO A 40 -8.19 -9.06 15.79
N GLN A 41 -8.00 -10.27 15.27
CA GLN A 41 -8.95 -11.38 15.42
C GLN A 41 -9.17 -11.81 16.89
N THR A 42 -8.26 -11.44 17.78
CA THR A 42 -8.29 -11.67 19.23
C THR A 42 -9.03 -10.59 20.03
N GLU A 43 -9.39 -9.46 19.41
CA GLU A 43 -9.94 -8.29 20.10
C GLU A 43 -11.43 -8.09 19.77
N ALA A 44 -12.21 -7.70 20.78
CA ALA A 44 -13.63 -7.40 20.61
C ALA A 44 -13.89 -5.96 20.11
N MET A 45 -12.89 -5.07 20.19
CA MET A 45 -13.03 -3.66 19.83
C MET A 45 -12.58 -3.43 18.39
N LEU A 46 -13.53 -3.11 17.50
CA LEU A 46 -13.26 -2.83 16.09
C LEU A 46 -12.98 -1.36 15.88
N VAL A 47 -11.88 -1.04 15.19
CA VAL A 47 -11.64 0.28 14.62
C VAL A 47 -12.69 0.53 13.52
N LYS A 48 -13.42 1.64 13.62
CA LYS A 48 -14.34 2.11 12.59
C LYS A 48 -13.70 3.27 11.82
N THR A 49 -13.66 3.19 10.50
CA THR A 49 -13.11 4.24 9.63
C THR A 49 -14.05 4.50 8.46
N GLU A 50 -14.33 5.77 8.17
CA GLU A 50 -15.17 6.16 7.04
C GLU A 50 -14.46 5.86 5.70
N VAL A 51 -15.21 5.32 4.75
CA VAL A 51 -14.72 4.96 3.41
C VAL A 51 -15.39 5.86 2.38
N ARG A 52 -14.57 6.66 1.68
CA ARG A 52 -15.02 7.45 0.53
C ARG A 52 -15.60 6.52 -0.54
N THR A 53 -16.87 6.68 -0.87
CA THR A 53 -17.58 5.77 -1.78
C THR A 53 -17.14 5.86 -3.25
N SER A 54 -16.36 6.88 -3.61
CA SER A 54 -15.64 6.97 -4.88
C SER A 54 -14.35 6.14 -4.94
N ALA A 55 -13.81 5.70 -3.80
CA ALA A 55 -12.54 4.99 -3.73
C ALA A 55 -12.73 3.45 -3.75
N LYS A 56 -12.52 2.83 -4.92
CA LYS A 56 -12.61 1.35 -5.12
C LYS A 56 -11.66 0.53 -4.23
N ASN A 57 -10.63 1.16 -3.66
CA ASN A 57 -9.63 0.52 -2.81
C ASN A 57 -9.46 1.28 -1.50
N ILE A 58 -9.38 0.55 -0.39
CA ILE A 58 -9.09 1.05 0.95
C ILE A 58 -7.67 0.61 1.32
N LYS A 59 -6.85 1.53 1.84
CA LYS A 59 -5.50 1.23 2.34
C LYS A 59 -5.52 1.23 3.86
N LEU A 60 -5.15 0.10 4.46
CA LEU A 60 -4.84 -0.02 5.87
C LEU A 60 -3.32 0.02 6.04
N ALA A 61 -2.84 0.80 7.00
CA ALA A 61 -1.42 0.99 7.33
C ALA A 61 -1.25 1.05 8.85
N HIS A 62 -0.01 1.01 9.32
CA HIS A 62 0.34 0.95 10.76
C HIS A 62 -0.25 -0.28 11.48
N LEU A 63 -0.45 -1.39 10.76
CA LEU A 63 -0.89 -2.67 11.33
C LEU A 63 0.30 -3.49 11.84
N SER A 64 0.08 -4.23 12.92
CA SER A 64 1.08 -5.11 13.53
C SER A 64 1.39 -6.30 12.62
N PRO A 65 2.67 -6.56 12.28
CA PRO A 65 3.04 -7.76 11.55
C PRO A 65 2.83 -9.00 12.41
N HIS A 66 2.49 -10.12 11.76
CA HIS A 66 2.15 -11.42 12.33
C HIS A 66 0.82 -11.47 13.13
N THR A 67 0.16 -10.34 13.37
CA THR A 67 -1.22 -10.28 13.87
C THR A 67 -2.20 -10.56 12.73
N THR A 68 -3.13 -11.49 12.94
CA THR A 68 -4.25 -11.71 12.00
C THR A 68 -5.36 -10.71 12.30
N TYR A 69 -5.74 -9.93 11.29
CA TYR A 69 -6.84 -8.98 11.32
C TYR A 69 -8.07 -9.54 10.61
N HIS A 70 -9.26 -9.20 11.10
CA HIS A 70 -10.49 -9.24 10.33
C HIS A 70 -10.82 -7.84 9.79
N ALA A 71 -11.55 -7.77 8.68
CA ALA A 71 -12.16 -6.55 8.17
C ALA A 71 -13.51 -6.83 7.51
N SER A 72 -14.47 -5.92 7.69
CA SER A 72 -15.80 -5.95 7.06
C SER A 72 -16.28 -4.55 6.76
N LEU A 73 -17.00 -4.37 5.66
CA LEU A 73 -17.51 -3.08 5.20
C LEU A 73 -19.03 -3.02 5.45
N ASN A 74 -19.47 -1.99 6.16
CA ASN A 74 -20.88 -1.67 6.34
C ASN A 74 -21.18 -0.39 5.57
N CYS A 75 -22.19 -0.38 4.70
CA CYS A 75 -22.64 0.82 4.00
C CYS A 75 -24.13 1.05 4.24
N SER A 76 -24.53 2.30 4.50
CA SER A 76 -25.93 2.70 4.65
C SER A 76 -26.36 3.64 3.52
N GLN A 77 -27.63 3.54 3.14
CA GLN A 77 -28.28 4.41 2.15
C GLN A 77 -29.75 4.59 2.56
N ALA A 78 -30.14 5.83 2.86
CA ALA A 78 -31.41 6.13 3.52
C ALA A 78 -31.63 5.21 4.75
N ALA A 79 -32.68 4.39 4.76
CA ALA A 79 -32.97 3.43 5.83
C ALA A 79 -32.33 2.03 5.62
N ALA A 80 -31.76 1.75 4.45
CA ALA A 80 -31.15 0.46 4.15
C ALA A 80 -29.70 0.39 4.67
N THR A 81 -29.31 -0.77 5.19
CA THR A 81 -27.93 -1.06 5.60
C THR A 81 -27.45 -2.37 4.97
N TYR A 82 -26.33 -2.28 4.26
CA TYR A 82 -25.69 -3.37 3.54
C TYR A 82 -24.38 -3.74 4.25
N LYS A 83 -24.19 -5.03 4.54
CA LYS A 83 -22.99 -5.55 5.19
C LYS A 83 -22.27 -6.50 4.25
N SER A 84 -20.96 -6.34 4.10
CA SER A 84 -20.13 -7.24 3.30
C SER A 84 -19.85 -8.56 4.01
N ASN A 85 -19.27 -9.51 3.26
CA ASN A 85 -18.48 -10.58 3.85
C ASN A 85 -17.37 -10.01 4.75
N THR A 86 -16.95 -10.78 5.76
CA THR A 86 -15.68 -10.53 6.45
C THR A 86 -14.53 -11.07 5.60
N VAL A 87 -13.37 -10.41 5.64
CA VAL A 87 -12.09 -10.92 5.14
C VAL A 87 -11.08 -11.00 6.27
N HIS A 88 -10.15 -11.95 6.17
CA HIS A 88 -9.07 -12.15 7.14
C HIS A 88 -7.73 -12.01 6.42
N PHE A 89 -6.76 -11.37 7.05
CA PHE A 89 -5.40 -11.23 6.53
C PHE A 89 -4.38 -11.04 7.66
N THR A 90 -3.13 -11.40 7.40
CA THR A 90 -2.03 -11.30 8.37
C THR A 90 -0.87 -10.56 7.73
N PRO A 91 -0.61 -9.28 8.05
CA PRO A 91 0.57 -8.55 7.57
C PRO A 91 1.84 -9.34 7.91
N ARG A 92 2.71 -9.58 6.93
CA ARG A 92 3.95 -10.33 7.13
C ARG A 92 5.13 -9.40 6.94
N LYS A 93 5.96 -9.25 7.97
CA LYS A 93 7.12 -8.34 7.92
C LYS A 93 8.09 -8.81 6.84
N TYR A 94 7.99 -8.21 5.66
CA TYR A 94 8.91 -8.50 4.57
C TYR A 94 10.32 -8.14 5.03
N PHE A 95 11.18 -9.16 5.17
CA PHE A 95 12.61 -8.93 5.28
C PHE A 95 13.06 -8.39 3.92
N VAL A 96 13.10 -7.08 3.79
CA VAL A 96 13.79 -6.43 2.67
C VAL A 96 15.27 -6.62 2.95
N PRO A 97 16.01 -7.49 2.23
CA PRO A 97 17.45 -7.45 2.32
C PRO A 97 17.85 -6.05 1.89
N ARG A 98 18.54 -5.30 2.76
CA ARG A 98 19.10 -4.01 2.36
C ARG A 98 19.95 -4.28 1.10
N PRO A 99 19.73 -3.57 -0.02
CA PRO A 99 20.66 -3.65 -1.13
C PRO A 99 22.01 -3.19 -0.58
N TYR A 100 22.92 -4.14 -0.42
CA TYR A 100 24.23 -3.89 0.15
C TYR A 100 25.02 -3.11 -0.89
N PHE A 101 24.97 -1.77 -0.82
CA PHE A 101 25.79 -0.87 -1.62
C PHE A 101 27.25 -1.03 -1.17
N SER A 102 27.84 -2.16 -1.55
CA SER A 102 29.23 -2.51 -1.32
C SER A 102 30.12 -1.77 -2.32
N THR A 103 30.10 -0.44 -2.25
CA THR A 103 31.09 0.43 -2.91
C THR A 103 32.41 0.32 -2.14
N PHE A 104 33.05 -0.84 -2.30
CA PHE A 104 34.43 -1.12 -1.90
C PHE A 104 35.31 -1.01 -3.15
N PHE A 105 36.45 -0.33 -3.02
CA PHE A 105 37.37 0.04 -4.11
C PHE A 105 36.77 1.03 -5.14
N PHE A 106 37.54 1.95 -5.70
CA PHE A 106 39.00 2.01 -5.76
C PHE A 106 39.69 2.91 -4.74
N LEU A 107 40.83 2.43 -4.25
CA LEU A 107 41.92 3.26 -3.75
C LEU A 107 42.68 3.90 -4.93
N SER A 108 43.12 5.14 -4.71
CA SER A 108 44.35 5.75 -5.22
C SER A 108 44.84 5.38 -6.63
N PHE A 109 44.64 6.30 -7.59
CA PHE A 109 45.61 6.49 -8.68
C PHE A 109 45.85 7.98 -8.96
N SER A 110 46.81 8.56 -8.24
CA SER A 110 47.33 9.89 -8.50
C SER A 110 48.37 9.82 -9.63
N LEU A 111 48.07 10.38 -10.81
CA LEU A 111 49.00 10.38 -11.94
C LEU A 111 49.15 11.78 -12.59
N SER A 112 50.16 12.49 -12.11
CA SER A 112 50.92 13.53 -12.84
C SER A 112 52.36 12.99 -12.97
N PRO A 113 53.21 13.37 -13.96
CA PRO A 113 53.25 14.60 -14.75
C PRO A 113 53.23 14.31 -16.29
N LEU A 114 53.89 14.94 -17.29
CA LEU A 114 54.94 15.99 -17.40
C LEU A 114 54.93 16.60 -18.84
N PRO A 115 55.34 17.87 -19.05
CA PRO A 115 55.83 18.40 -20.37
C PRO A 115 57.20 17.75 -20.76
N PRO A 116 57.85 17.96 -21.95
CA PRO A 116 57.90 19.14 -22.84
C PRO A 116 57.84 18.70 -24.35
N PRO A 117 58.54 19.26 -25.39
CA PRO A 117 59.33 20.50 -25.54
C PRO A 117 59.03 21.37 -26.80
N HIS A 118 59.79 22.46 -26.96
CA HIS A 118 59.79 23.35 -28.13
C HIS A 118 60.33 22.70 -29.42
N SER A 119 59.85 23.18 -30.58
CA SER A 119 60.67 23.42 -31.78
C SER A 119 60.02 24.46 -32.70
N LEU A 120 60.83 25.14 -33.52
CA LEU A 120 60.46 26.35 -34.29
C LEU A 120 60.15 26.05 -35.77
N LEU A 121 59.20 26.79 -36.35
CA LEU A 121 59.23 27.55 -37.64
C LEU A 121 57.77 27.86 -38.05
N ARG A 122 57.33 29.12 -38.24
CA ARG A 122 57.63 30.09 -39.32
C ARG A 122 56.91 29.80 -40.65
N GLN A 123 55.71 30.39 -40.81
CA GLN A 123 55.12 30.95 -42.05
C GLN A 123 53.68 31.44 -41.72
N ARG A 124 53.13 32.51 -42.28
CA ARG A 124 53.68 33.52 -43.22
C ARG A 124 53.65 34.91 -42.59
#